data_AF-A0A2W5TCR4-F1
#
_entry.id   AF-A0A2W5TCR4-F1
#
_cell.length_a   1.000
_cell.length_b   1.000
_cell.length_c   1.000
_cell.angle_alpha   90.00
_cell.angle_beta   90.00
_cell.angle_gamma   90.00
#
_symmetry.space_group_name_H-M   'P 1'
#
loop_
_entity.id
_entity.type
_entity.pdbx_description
1 polymer ?
#
loop_
_entity_poly.entity_id
_entity_poly.type
_entity_poly.pdbx_seq_one_letter_code
_entity_poly.pdbx_strand_id
1 'polypeptide(L)'
;MSQPGWLKNNWKCNQFVGDSLTQAGVKAPTWAMADGTVHYASAEKWPSFTNLFDRITDPTQMKPGDIVVRDYPGSGDATAHIETVTSVEPFKSIGAHRDAAYEQAGENWTAGGTYNPARRNFEVGGNEVYILRPKVALQVATPQRSLRR
;
A
#
# COMPACT_ATOMS: atom_id res chain seq x y z
N MET A 1 -6.55 24.49 10.36
CA MET A 1 -6.09 23.76 11.56
C MET A 1 -4.58 23.56 11.44
N SER A 2 -3.80 23.77 12.50
CA SER A 2 -2.34 23.59 12.47
C SER A 2 -1.99 22.09 12.59
N GLN A 3 -1.14 21.62 11.69
CA GLN A 3 -0.66 20.22 11.63
C GLN A 3 -0.03 19.79 12.97
N PRO A 4 -0.37 18.60 13.52
CA PRO A 4 0.32 18.05 14.69
C PRO A 4 1.81 17.86 14.39
N GLY A 5 2.70 18.42 15.23
CA GLY A 5 4.14 18.47 14.97
C GLY A 5 4.80 17.11 14.72
N TRP A 6 4.27 16.03 15.30
CA TRP A 6 4.77 14.65 15.11
C TRP A 6 4.46 14.07 13.72
N LEU A 7 3.58 14.71 12.93
CA LEU A 7 3.27 14.36 11.54
C LEU A 7 4.12 15.10 10.51
N LYS A 8 4.77 16.20 10.90
CA LYS A 8 5.56 17.03 9.98
C LYS A 8 6.81 16.27 9.51
N ASN A 9 7.03 16.22 8.19
CA ASN A 9 8.23 15.68 7.51
C ASN A 9 8.53 14.17 7.69
N ASN A 10 7.57 13.36 8.12
CA ASN A 10 7.84 11.95 8.49
C ASN A 10 7.36 10.89 7.49
N TRP A 11 7.15 11.21 6.21
CA TRP A 11 6.96 10.22 5.13
C TRP A 11 6.08 9.01 5.53
N LYS A 12 4.84 9.25 5.97
CA LYS A 12 4.02 8.27 6.71
C LYS A 12 3.07 7.44 5.86
N CYS A 13 3.18 7.46 4.54
CA CYS A 13 2.28 6.72 3.66
C CYS A 13 2.35 5.21 3.93
N ASN A 14 3.56 4.65 4.03
CA ASN A 14 3.80 3.26 4.37
C ASN A 14 3.38 2.92 5.82
N GLN A 15 3.55 3.85 6.76
CA GLN A 15 3.09 3.67 8.15
C GLN A 15 1.56 3.53 8.22
N PHE A 16 0.84 4.45 7.57
CA PHE A 16 -0.62 4.42 7.57
C PHE A 16 -1.18 3.14 6.94
N VAL A 17 -0.65 2.76 5.77
CA VAL A 17 -1.10 1.52 5.10
C VAL A 17 -0.64 0.28 5.88
N GLY A 18 0.55 0.31 6.46
CA GLY A 18 1.08 -0.78 7.30
C GLY A 18 0.22 -1.04 8.53
N ASP A 19 -0.15 0.03 9.26
CA ASP A 19 -1.04 -0.06 10.42
C ASP A 19 -2.43 -0.56 10.03
N SER A 20 -2.96 -0.07 8.91
CA SER A 20 -4.27 -0.49 8.38
C SER A 20 -4.29 -1.99 8.03
N LEU A 21 -3.26 -2.48 7.35
CA LEU A 21 -3.12 -3.91 7.06
C LEU A 21 -2.98 -4.74 8.35
N THR A 22 -2.15 -4.28 9.28
CA THR A 22 -1.89 -4.99 10.54
C THR A 22 -3.17 -5.12 11.37
N GLN A 23 -3.96 -4.05 11.46
CA GLN A 23 -5.26 -4.06 12.13
C GLN A 23 -6.27 -4.98 11.43
N ALA A 24 -6.18 -5.11 10.10
CA ALA A 24 -6.98 -6.06 9.33
C ALA A 24 -6.50 -7.53 9.42
N GLY A 25 -5.45 -7.81 10.21
CA GLY A 25 -4.88 -9.15 10.35
C GLY A 25 -4.03 -9.58 9.15
N VAL A 26 -3.57 -8.63 8.34
CA VAL A 26 -2.74 -8.85 7.16
C VAL A 26 -1.31 -8.40 7.44
N LYS A 27 -0.31 -9.17 6.99
CA LYS A 27 1.09 -8.81 7.17
C LYS A 27 1.47 -7.67 6.21
N ALA A 28 2.10 -6.63 6.76
CA ALA A 28 2.75 -5.58 5.98
C ALA A 28 4.27 -5.83 5.90
N PRO A 29 4.95 -5.36 4.84
CA PRO A 29 6.40 -5.39 4.73
C PRO A 29 7.10 -4.64 5.87
N THR A 30 8.12 -5.24 6.47
CA THR A 30 8.93 -4.63 7.53
C THR A 30 10.41 -4.93 7.38
N TRP A 31 11.26 -4.10 7.98
CA TRP A 31 12.68 -4.38 8.19
C TRP A 31 13.09 -4.22 9.65
N ALA A 32 14.09 -5.00 10.04
CA ALA A 32 14.78 -4.81 11.30
C ALA A 32 15.77 -3.64 11.16
N MET A 33 15.71 -2.72 12.12
CA MET A 33 16.62 -1.60 12.24
C MET A 33 17.86 -2.02 13.04
N ALA A 34 18.94 -1.24 12.95
CA ALA A 34 20.19 -1.51 13.65
C ALA A 34 20.03 -1.50 15.19
N ASP A 35 19.04 -0.78 15.70
CA ASP A 35 18.69 -0.71 17.13
C ASP A 35 17.74 -1.85 17.58
N GLY A 36 17.43 -2.80 16.70
CA GLY A 36 16.55 -3.93 16.98
C GLY A 36 15.05 -3.61 16.86
N THR A 37 14.67 -2.38 16.54
CA THR A 37 13.28 -2.03 16.25
C THR A 37 12.85 -2.56 14.88
N VAL A 38 11.53 -2.66 14.66
CA VAL A 38 10.96 -3.11 13.38
C VAL A 38 10.14 -1.97 12.79
N HIS A 39 10.50 -1.56 11.58
CA HIS A 39 9.84 -0.48 10.85
C HIS A 39 9.16 -1.04 9.60
N TYR A 40 8.08 -0.41 9.15
CA TYR A 40 7.52 -0.73 7.83
C TYR A 40 8.53 -0.39 6.73
N ALA A 41 8.65 -1.27 5.74
CA ALA A 41 9.55 -1.06 4.61
C ALA A 41 9.17 0.23 3.85
N SER A 42 10.14 0.85 3.19
CA SER A 42 9.87 2.01 2.33
C SER A 42 8.98 1.62 1.14
N ALA A 43 8.11 2.53 0.73
CA ALA A 43 6.99 2.27 -0.19
C ALA A 43 7.44 1.63 -1.52
N GLU A 44 8.56 2.09 -2.08
CA GLU A 44 9.16 1.60 -3.31
C GLU A 44 9.56 0.11 -3.26
N LYS A 45 9.79 -0.43 -2.05
CA LYS A 45 10.13 -1.85 -1.88
C LYS A 45 8.93 -2.76 -1.70
N TRP A 46 7.74 -2.26 -1.34
CA TRP A 46 6.54 -3.10 -1.17
C TRP A 46 6.26 -4.00 -2.39
N PRO A 47 6.40 -3.49 -3.63
CA PRO A 47 6.50 -4.27 -4.85
C PRO A 47 7.30 -5.59 -4.82
N SER A 48 8.41 -5.67 -4.08
CA SER A 48 9.28 -6.85 -4.06
C SER A 48 8.86 -7.94 -3.07
N PHE A 49 7.90 -7.67 -2.18
CA PHE A 49 7.41 -8.63 -1.18
C PHE A 49 6.35 -9.57 -1.77
N THR A 50 6.76 -10.40 -2.74
CA THR A 50 5.86 -11.32 -3.47
C THR A 50 5.27 -12.43 -2.61
N ASN A 51 5.86 -12.69 -1.43
CA ASN A 51 5.31 -13.55 -0.40
C ASN A 51 4.11 -12.94 0.34
N LEU A 52 3.99 -11.61 0.34
CA LEU A 52 2.92 -10.86 1.00
C LEU A 52 1.87 -10.33 0.04
N PHE A 53 2.23 -10.09 -1.23
CA PHE A 53 1.33 -9.52 -2.22
C PHE A 53 1.29 -10.32 -3.52
N ASP A 54 0.12 -10.36 -4.14
CA ASP A 54 0.00 -10.65 -5.57
C ASP A 54 0.08 -9.35 -6.37
N ARG A 55 0.72 -9.41 -7.54
CA ARG A 55 0.81 -8.28 -8.49
C ARG A 55 -0.38 -8.35 -9.44
N ILE A 56 -1.24 -7.35 -9.39
CA ILE A 56 -2.34 -7.21 -10.35
C ILE A 56 -1.81 -6.52 -11.60
N THR A 57 -1.91 -7.21 -12.73
CA THR A 57 -1.35 -6.76 -14.03
C THR A 57 -2.42 -6.31 -15.01
N ASP A 58 -3.69 -6.43 -14.65
CA ASP A 58 -4.85 -5.92 -15.37
C ASP A 58 -5.60 -4.96 -14.43
N PRO A 59 -5.63 -3.64 -14.69
CA PRO A 59 -6.28 -2.67 -13.82
C PRO A 59 -7.77 -2.94 -13.60
N THR A 60 -8.45 -3.61 -14.54
CA THR A 60 -9.87 -3.95 -14.40
C THR A 60 -10.13 -4.96 -13.28
N GLN A 61 -9.08 -5.66 -12.82
CA GLN A 61 -9.14 -6.59 -11.70
C GLN A 61 -8.92 -5.91 -10.35
N MET A 62 -8.58 -4.62 -10.32
CA MET A 62 -8.42 -3.85 -9.10
C MET A 62 -9.71 -3.88 -8.28
N LYS A 63 -9.61 -3.90 -6.95
CA LYS A 63 -10.76 -3.85 -6.05
C LYS A 63 -10.44 -3.09 -4.76
N PRO A 64 -11.46 -2.66 -3.99
CA PRO A 64 -11.24 -2.11 -2.66
C PRO A 64 -10.41 -3.04 -1.77
N GLY A 65 -9.44 -2.47 -1.06
CA GLY A 65 -8.45 -3.19 -0.24
C GLY A 65 -7.16 -3.57 -0.98
N ASP A 66 -7.11 -3.45 -2.32
CA ASP A 66 -5.83 -3.46 -3.02
C ASP A 66 -5.02 -2.20 -2.65
N ILE A 67 -3.71 -2.28 -2.81
CA ILE A 67 -2.78 -1.20 -2.52
C ILE A 67 -2.20 -0.70 -3.83
N VAL A 68 -2.19 0.61 -4.03
CA VAL A 68 -1.49 1.24 -5.14
C VAL A 68 -0.19 1.85 -4.63
N VAL A 69 0.91 1.58 -5.34
CA VAL A 69 2.23 2.17 -5.07
C VAL A 69 2.64 2.95 -6.31
N ARG A 70 2.96 4.23 -6.13
CA ARG A 70 3.54 5.09 -7.17
C ARG A 70 4.98 5.39 -6.79
N ASP A 71 5.89 4.75 -7.49
CA ASP A 71 7.32 4.97 -7.37
C ASP A 71 7.77 6.04 -8.40
N TYR A 72 8.75 6.84 -8.01
CA TYR A 72 9.25 7.99 -8.78
C TYR A 72 10.74 7.77 -9.13
N PRO A 73 11.03 6.95 -10.17
CA PRO A 73 12.40 6.58 -10.52
C PRO A 73 13.29 7.82 -10.69
N GLY A 74 14.49 7.77 -10.10
CA GLY A 74 15.49 8.84 -10.20
C GLY A 74 15.37 9.95 -9.13
N SER A 75 14.39 9.88 -8.23
CA SER A 75 14.18 10.90 -7.18
C SER A 75 14.94 10.59 -5.87
N GLY A 76 15.59 9.43 -5.77
CA GLY A 76 16.25 8.92 -4.56
C GLY A 76 15.36 7.97 -3.73
N ASP A 77 15.93 7.38 -2.68
CA ASP A 77 15.20 6.51 -1.74
C ASP A 77 14.10 7.28 -1.00
N ALA A 78 13.05 6.56 -0.54
CA ALA A 78 11.92 7.09 0.21
C ALA A 78 11.04 8.12 -0.53
N THR A 79 11.04 8.12 -1.87
CA THR A 79 10.23 9.07 -2.65
C THR A 79 8.87 8.53 -3.07
N ALA A 80 8.69 7.21 -3.07
CA ALA A 80 7.44 6.57 -3.47
C ALA A 80 6.27 6.89 -2.54
N HIS A 81 5.06 6.87 -3.10
CA HIS A 81 3.81 7.05 -2.37
C HIS A 81 2.93 5.81 -2.48
N ILE A 82 2.16 5.54 -1.43
CA ILE A 82 1.38 4.32 -1.28
C ILE A 82 0.04 4.65 -0.64
N GLU A 83 -1.04 4.07 -1.19
CA GLU A 83 -2.41 4.23 -0.70
C GLU A 83 -3.19 2.92 -0.79
N THR A 84 -4.24 2.80 0.01
CA THR A 84 -5.22 1.71 -0.09
C THR A 84 -6.39 2.16 -0.96
N VAL A 85 -6.76 1.35 -1.95
CA VAL A 85 -7.93 1.56 -2.81
C VAL A 85 -9.20 1.37 -1.99
N THR A 86 -10.11 2.33 -2.03
CA THR A 86 -11.42 2.26 -1.33
C THR A 86 -12.60 2.13 -2.28
N SER A 87 -12.45 2.58 -3.53
CA SER A 87 -13.42 2.39 -4.62
C SER A 87 -12.70 2.39 -5.98
N VAL A 88 -13.24 1.68 -6.98
CA VAL A 88 -12.65 1.61 -8.33
C VAL A 88 -13.44 2.47 -9.32
N GLU A 89 -14.76 2.53 -9.18
CA GLU A 89 -15.64 3.34 -10.04
C GLU A 89 -16.71 4.05 -9.18
N PRO A 90 -16.55 5.36 -8.89
CA PRO A 90 -15.38 6.19 -9.19
C PRO A 90 -14.14 5.76 -8.41
N PHE A 91 -12.94 6.02 -8.94
CA PHE A 91 -11.70 5.69 -8.26
C PHE A 91 -11.51 6.55 -7.01
N LYS A 92 -11.22 5.88 -5.90
CA LYS A 92 -10.90 6.49 -4.61
C LYS A 92 -9.83 5.69 -3.90
N SER A 93 -8.99 6.40 -3.15
CA SER A 93 -7.97 5.80 -2.32
C SER A 93 -7.76 6.61 -1.05
N ILE A 94 -7.26 5.96 -0.01
CA ILE A 94 -6.96 6.54 1.29
C ILE A 94 -5.48 6.32 1.63
N GLY A 95 -4.82 7.37 2.08
CA GLY A 95 -3.43 7.33 2.50
C GLY A 95 -3.08 8.48 3.42
N ALA A 96 -1.88 8.41 4.00
CA ALA A 96 -1.30 9.54 4.70
C ALA A 96 -0.56 10.44 3.72
N HIS A 97 -0.99 11.70 3.67
CA HIS A 97 -0.38 12.78 2.91
C HIS A 97 0.44 13.68 3.83
N ARG A 98 1.00 14.76 3.25
CA ARG A 98 1.86 15.70 3.97
C ARG A 98 1.18 16.30 5.21
N ASP A 99 -0.12 16.50 5.18
CA ASP A 99 -0.91 17.27 6.13
C ASP A 99 -1.88 16.43 6.98
N ALA A 100 -2.45 15.37 6.42
CA ALA A 100 -3.34 14.45 7.13
C ALA A 100 -3.46 13.09 6.42
N ALA A 101 -4.16 12.14 7.05
CA ALA A 101 -4.69 10.98 6.36
C ALA A 101 -6.14 11.25 5.95
N TYR A 102 -6.44 11.11 4.66
CA TYR A 102 -7.78 11.34 4.12
C TYR A 102 -8.02 10.49 2.89
N GLU A 103 -9.30 10.20 2.62
CA GLU A 103 -9.72 9.61 1.34
C GLU A 103 -9.79 10.71 0.29
N GLN A 104 -9.29 10.42 -0.91
CA GLN A 104 -9.38 11.31 -2.06
C GLN A 104 -10.03 10.60 -3.25
N ALA A 105 -10.89 11.32 -3.96
CA ALA A 105 -11.30 10.94 -5.30
C ALA A 105 -10.25 11.45 -6.29
N GLY A 106 -9.96 10.68 -7.32
CA GLY A 106 -8.99 11.07 -8.34
C GLY A 106 -9.10 10.22 -9.59
N GLU A 107 -8.24 10.54 -10.57
CA GLU A 107 -8.02 9.63 -11.68
C GLU A 107 -7.39 8.34 -11.17
N ASN A 108 -7.81 7.21 -11.72
CA ASN A 108 -7.16 5.93 -11.44
C ASN A 108 -5.66 6.07 -11.71
N TRP A 109 -4.81 5.67 -10.77
CA TRP A 109 -3.37 5.88 -10.86
C TRP A 109 -2.72 5.19 -12.07
N THR A 110 -3.38 4.19 -12.66
CA THR A 110 -2.91 3.52 -13.90
C THR A 110 -3.51 4.11 -15.17
N ALA A 111 -4.41 5.11 -15.08
CA ALA A 111 -5.04 5.73 -16.23
C ALA A 111 -4.00 6.37 -17.16
N GLY A 112 -4.13 6.11 -18.47
CA GLY A 112 -3.17 6.58 -19.47
C GLY A 112 -1.78 5.92 -19.40
N GLY A 113 -1.60 4.91 -18.55
CA GLY A 113 -0.33 4.19 -18.41
C GLY A 113 -0.12 3.07 -19.41
N THR A 114 1.15 2.76 -19.68
CA THR A 114 1.55 1.59 -20.47
C THR A 114 1.98 0.46 -19.54
N TYR A 115 1.44 -0.74 -19.73
CA TYR A 115 1.86 -1.90 -18.96
C TYR A 115 3.25 -2.38 -19.38
N ASN A 116 4.16 -2.55 -18.41
CA ASN A 116 5.50 -3.10 -18.62
C ASN A 116 5.55 -4.54 -18.04
N PRO A 117 5.62 -5.57 -18.90
CA PRO A 117 5.56 -6.96 -18.47
C PRO A 117 6.81 -7.43 -17.72
N ALA A 118 7.97 -6.81 -17.98
CA ALA A 118 9.23 -7.19 -17.33
C ALA A 118 9.22 -6.82 -15.84
N ARG A 119 8.61 -5.69 -15.50
CA ARG A 119 8.53 -5.19 -14.11
C ARG A 119 7.17 -5.44 -13.46
N ARG A 120 6.17 -5.85 -14.24
CA ARG A 120 4.78 -6.07 -13.84
C ARG A 120 4.18 -4.83 -13.18
N ASN A 121 4.29 -3.71 -13.88
CA ASN A 121 3.83 -2.38 -13.45
C ASN A 121 3.25 -1.57 -14.62
N PHE A 122 2.76 -0.38 -14.33
CA PHE A 122 2.26 0.57 -15.30
C PHE A 122 3.14 1.82 -15.29
N GLU A 123 3.63 2.22 -16.45
CA GLU A 123 4.40 3.44 -16.64
C GLU A 123 3.45 4.60 -16.93
N VAL A 124 3.34 5.55 -16.00
CA VAL A 124 2.37 6.65 -16.04
C VAL A 124 3.10 7.98 -15.83
N GLY A 125 3.28 8.76 -16.89
CA GLY A 125 3.95 10.06 -16.84
C GLY A 125 5.36 9.98 -16.23
N GLY A 126 6.14 8.96 -16.59
CA GLY A 126 7.49 8.72 -16.08
C GLY A 126 7.56 8.03 -14.71
N ASN A 127 6.42 7.74 -14.09
CA ASN A 127 6.35 7.05 -12.80
C ASN A 127 6.02 5.58 -12.99
N GLU A 128 6.36 4.79 -11.98
CA GLU A 128 6.03 3.37 -11.94
C GLU A 128 4.88 3.13 -10.97
N VAL A 129 3.76 2.66 -11.49
CA VAL A 129 2.57 2.37 -10.71
C VAL A 129 2.38 0.88 -10.59
N TYR A 130 2.23 0.42 -9.36
CA TYR A 130 2.03 -0.99 -9.04
C TYR A 130 0.71 -1.17 -8.31
N ILE A 131 -0.01 -2.24 -8.65
CA ILE A 131 -1.22 -2.66 -7.94
C ILE A 131 -0.88 -3.95 -7.17
N LEU A 132 -0.98 -3.89 -5.85
CA LEU A 132 -0.65 -4.98 -4.93
C LEU A 132 -1.92 -5.48 -4.26
N ARG A 133 -2.19 -6.77 -4.37
CA ARG A 133 -3.26 -7.42 -3.62
C ARG A 133 -2.68 -8.09 -2.38
N PRO A 134 -3.05 -7.67 -1.16
CA PRO A 134 -2.57 -8.33 0.05
C PRO A 134 -3.01 -9.80 0.09
N LYS A 135 -2.06 -10.69 0.35
CA LYS A 135 -2.35 -12.08 0.67
C LYS A 135 -2.86 -12.12 2.09
N VAL A 136 -4.10 -12.58 2.26
CA VAL A 136 -4.67 -12.76 3.60
C VAL A 136 -3.76 -13.73 4.36
N ALA A 137 -3.41 -13.41 5.62
CA ALA A 137 -2.79 -14.41 6.47
C ALA A 137 -3.73 -15.62 6.53
N LEU A 138 -3.20 -16.82 6.28
CA LEU A 138 -3.91 -18.07 6.60
C LEU A 138 -4.44 -17.93 8.02
N GLN A 139 -5.77 -17.89 8.17
CA GLN A 139 -6.41 -17.71 9.46
C GLN A 139 -5.83 -18.71 10.44
N VAL A 140 -5.28 -18.23 11.56
CA VAL A 140 -5.16 -19.06 12.76
C VAL A 140 -6.59 -19.49 13.07
N ALA A 141 -6.84 -20.79 12.91
CA ALA A 141 -8.16 -21.38 13.11
C ALA A 141 -8.77 -20.86 14.42
N THR A 142 -9.88 -20.14 14.31
CA THR A 142 -10.71 -19.79 15.46
C THR A 142 -11.06 -21.10 16.17
N PRO A 143 -10.73 -21.28 17.47
CA PRO A 143 -11.22 -22.43 18.19
C PRO A 143 -12.75 -22.37 18.15
N GLN A 144 -13.40 -23.38 17.57
CA GLN A 144 -14.83 -23.57 17.73
C GLN A 144 -15.11 -23.57 19.24
N ARG A 145 -15.77 -22.53 19.75
CA ARG A 145 -16.44 -22.61 21.05
C ARG A 145 -17.44 -23.75 20.93
N SER A 146 -17.11 -24.91 21.50
CA SER A 146 -18.09 -25.97 21.68
C SER A 146 -19.17 -25.41 22.62
N LEU A 147 -20.34 -25.09 22.07
CA LEU A 147 -21.54 -24.98 22.87
C LEU A 147 -21.86 -26.39 23.36
N ARG A 148 -21.36 -26.73 24.56
CA ARG A 148 -21.94 -27.83 25.33
C ARG A 148 -23.19 -27.28 26.01
N ARG A 149 -24.35 -27.80 25.61
CA ARG A 149 -25.52 -27.93 26.47
C ARG A 149 -25.54 -29.39 26.94
#